data_AF-A0A6I5QRD8-F1
#
_entry.id   AF-A0A6I5QRD8-F1
#
_cell.length_a   1.000
_cell.length_b   1.000
_cell.length_c   1.000
_cell.angle_alpha   90.00
_cell.angle_beta   90.00
_cell.angle_gamma   90.00
#
_symmetry.space_group_name_H-M   'P 1'
#
loop_
_entity.id
_entity.type
_entity.pdbx_description
1 polymer ?
#
loop_
_entity_poly.entity_id
_entity_poly.type
_entity_poly.pdbx_seq_one_letter_code
_entity_poly.pdbx_strand_id
1 'polypeptide(L)'
;MFQFRASFNPGIQLGMGLGVTISSLLAIPAAFAAPAAVFEPVLEEIPAAAPTNVPVRLPATVPADVELHPAIVQDPALAEIFMLRLDTELGCETSECLGMGIAITGMPSVWPPEIDGLTEVDLGDGVQGYSAGSESFGTVQWVQDDSLYALSYKTDVFSLEDAIAMATSMVSEAPITSPDATSPDGTSPDATSPDPISPEPQPLPPESSDPISPEPQPLPSESPDPVSPDSTSPEPTSPEPMSPESQSPEPMSPEPETSPSEPPLTD
;
A
#
# COMPACT_ATOMS: atom_id res chain seq x y z
N MET A 1 42.51 -3.74 -8.01
CA MET A 1 42.23 -4.57 -9.19
C MET A 1 42.30 -6.04 -8.77
N PHE A 2 41.21 -6.54 -8.18
CA PHE A 2 41.13 -7.92 -7.69
C PHE A 2 40.41 -8.77 -8.74
N GLN A 3 41.14 -9.72 -9.34
CA GLN A 3 40.58 -10.73 -10.22
C GLN A 3 40.04 -11.90 -9.39
N PHE A 4 38.74 -12.15 -9.47
CA PHE A 4 38.16 -13.45 -9.07
C PHE A 4 38.19 -14.39 -10.29
N ARG A 5 39.02 -15.43 -10.21
CA ARG A 5 39.00 -16.59 -11.12
C ARG A 5 38.12 -17.66 -10.49
N ALA A 6 36.89 -17.81 -10.97
CA ALA A 6 36.08 -18.99 -10.70
C ALA A 6 36.46 -20.10 -11.69
N SER A 7 36.99 -21.20 -11.16
CA SER A 7 37.35 -22.40 -11.93
C SER A 7 36.12 -23.31 -11.98
N PHE A 8 35.51 -23.46 -13.16
CA PHE A 8 34.45 -24.44 -13.40
C PHE A 8 35.05 -25.82 -13.65
N ASN A 9 34.60 -26.81 -12.88
CA ASN A 9 34.97 -28.21 -13.03
C ASN A 9 33.87 -28.94 -13.85
N PRO A 10 34.15 -29.49 -15.04
CA PRO A 10 33.16 -30.24 -15.81
C PRO A 10 33.34 -31.74 -15.57
N GLY A 11 32.39 -32.37 -14.88
CA GLY A 11 32.37 -33.82 -14.85
C GLY A 11 31.41 -34.45 -13.87
N ILE A 12 30.12 -34.53 -14.21
CA ILE A 12 29.29 -35.68 -13.82
C ILE A 12 28.45 -36.12 -15.03
N GLN A 13 28.62 -37.39 -15.37
CA GLN A 13 28.03 -38.14 -16.47
C GLN A 13 26.51 -38.35 -16.34
N LEU A 14 25.88 -38.47 -17.51
CA LEU A 14 24.54 -38.97 -17.76
C LEU A 14 24.23 -40.32 -17.08
N GLY A 15 23.09 -40.37 -16.39
CA GLY A 15 22.31 -41.59 -16.20
C GLY A 15 20.95 -41.42 -16.88
N MET A 16 20.73 -42.10 -18.01
CA MET A 16 19.43 -42.19 -18.66
C MET A 16 18.51 -43.11 -17.86
N GLY A 17 17.49 -42.54 -17.22
CA GLY A 17 16.37 -43.26 -16.62
C GLY A 17 15.06 -42.70 -17.16
N LEU A 18 14.46 -43.41 -18.13
CA LEU A 18 13.12 -43.16 -18.65
C LEU A 18 12.08 -43.57 -17.59
N GLY A 19 11.71 -42.64 -16.72
CA GLY A 19 10.57 -42.73 -15.82
C GLY A 19 9.54 -41.69 -16.20
N VAL A 20 8.51 -42.08 -16.96
CA VAL A 20 7.34 -41.23 -17.23
C VAL A 20 6.50 -41.20 -15.96
N THR A 21 6.77 -40.26 -15.07
CA THR A 21 5.85 -39.91 -13.98
C THR A 21 4.94 -38.81 -14.47
N ILE A 22 3.67 -39.16 -14.73
CA ILE A 22 2.59 -38.19 -14.92
C ILE A 22 2.33 -37.56 -13.56
N SER A 23 3.16 -36.59 -13.19
CA SER A 23 2.91 -35.71 -12.06
C SER A 23 1.86 -34.72 -12.51
N SER A 24 0.59 -35.07 -12.29
CA SER A 24 -0.50 -34.10 -12.28
C SER A 24 -0.22 -33.09 -11.17
N LEU A 25 0.56 -32.05 -11.50
CA LEU A 25 0.67 -30.84 -10.69
C LEU A 25 -0.72 -30.20 -10.68
N LEU A 26 -1.48 -30.47 -9.61
CA LEU A 26 -2.56 -29.59 -9.22
C LEU A 26 -1.94 -28.23 -8.98
N ALA A 27 -2.16 -27.29 -9.90
CA ALA A 27 -1.85 -25.88 -9.68
C ALA A 27 -2.75 -25.43 -8.53
N ILE A 28 -2.20 -25.45 -7.31
CA ILE A 28 -2.82 -24.75 -6.18
C ILE A 28 -2.77 -23.27 -6.57
N PRO A 29 -3.90 -22.57 -6.70
CA PRO A 29 -3.86 -21.14 -6.92
C PRO A 29 -3.05 -20.54 -5.78
N ALA A 30 -1.98 -19.83 -6.11
CA ALA A 30 -1.26 -19.04 -5.12
C ALA A 30 -2.30 -18.12 -4.47
N ALA A 31 -2.54 -18.29 -3.18
CA ALA A 31 -3.31 -17.33 -2.43
C ALA A 31 -2.49 -16.04 -2.46
N PHE A 32 -2.94 -15.05 -3.23
CA PHE A 32 -2.41 -13.68 -3.15
C PHE A 32 -2.47 -13.26 -1.68
N ALA A 33 -1.37 -12.73 -1.14
CA ALA A 33 -1.38 -12.34 0.26
C ALA A 33 -2.24 -11.07 0.39
N ALA A 34 -3.00 -10.95 1.47
CA ALA A 34 -3.70 -9.68 1.69
C ALA A 34 -2.66 -8.58 1.96
N PRO A 35 -2.94 -7.30 1.63
CA PRO A 35 -2.14 -6.18 2.11
C PRO A 35 -1.91 -6.25 3.62
N ALA A 36 -0.76 -5.77 4.09
CA ALA A 36 -0.43 -5.76 5.50
C ALA A 36 -1.55 -5.06 6.32
N ALA A 37 -1.84 -5.58 7.51
CA ALA A 37 -2.96 -5.11 8.33
C ALA A 37 -2.92 -3.60 8.65
N VAL A 38 -1.73 -2.98 8.64
CA VAL A 38 -1.55 -1.54 8.78
C VAL A 38 -2.35 -0.74 7.76
N PHE A 39 -2.64 -1.29 6.58
CA PHE A 39 -3.37 -0.62 5.51
C PHE A 39 -4.90 -0.75 5.62
N GLU A 40 -5.41 -1.65 6.47
CA GLU A 40 -6.86 -1.87 6.62
C GLU A 40 -7.69 -0.59 6.75
N PRO A 41 -7.27 0.44 7.52
CA PRO A 41 -8.05 1.66 7.68
C PRO A 41 -8.29 2.45 6.38
N VAL A 42 -7.42 2.30 5.37
CA VAL A 42 -7.47 3.09 4.12
C VAL A 42 -7.87 2.25 2.90
N LEU A 43 -8.01 0.92 3.02
CA LEU A 43 -8.27 0.04 1.86
C LEU A 43 -9.52 0.43 1.08
N GLU A 44 -10.58 0.86 1.76
CA GLU A 44 -11.85 1.26 1.12
C GLU A 44 -11.74 2.63 0.42
N GLU A 45 -10.80 3.48 0.83
CA GLU A 45 -10.61 4.82 0.29
C GLU A 45 -9.69 4.85 -0.94
N ILE A 46 -8.75 3.90 -1.04
CA ILE A 46 -7.77 3.81 -2.13
C ILE A 46 -8.44 3.83 -3.52
N PRO A 47 -9.48 3.01 -3.80
CA PRO A 47 -10.20 3.06 -5.07
C PRO A 47 -10.75 4.43 -5.47
N ALA A 48 -11.13 5.25 -4.49
CA ALA A 48 -11.71 6.57 -4.73
C ALA A 48 -10.64 7.65 -4.89
N ALA A 49 -9.46 7.46 -4.29
CA ALA A 49 -8.37 8.42 -4.32
C ALA A 49 -7.35 8.19 -5.43
N ALA A 50 -7.19 6.94 -5.90
CA ALA A 50 -6.27 6.63 -6.98
C ALA A 50 -6.72 7.26 -8.31
N PRO A 51 -5.79 7.85 -9.11
CA PRO A 51 -6.12 8.27 -10.46
C PRO A 51 -6.67 7.10 -11.28
N THR A 52 -7.58 7.39 -12.22
CA THR A 52 -8.21 6.36 -13.04
C THR A 52 -7.15 5.55 -13.79
N ASN A 53 -7.24 4.21 -13.71
CA ASN A 53 -6.31 3.26 -14.30
C ASN A 53 -4.90 3.22 -13.69
N VAL A 54 -4.69 3.75 -12.48
CA VAL A 54 -3.43 3.55 -11.76
C VAL A 54 -3.56 2.32 -10.85
N PRO A 55 -2.87 1.21 -11.14
CA PRO A 55 -2.92 0.00 -10.31
C PRO A 55 -2.21 0.25 -8.97
N VAL A 56 -2.95 0.31 -7.87
CA VAL A 56 -2.35 0.51 -6.54
C VAL A 56 -1.95 -0.84 -5.96
N ARG A 57 -0.66 -1.06 -5.70
CA ARG A 57 -0.14 -2.24 -5.00
C ARG A 57 0.33 -1.82 -3.62
N LEU A 58 0.05 -2.63 -2.59
CA LEU A 58 0.47 -2.36 -1.22
C LEU A 58 1.35 -3.51 -0.70
N PRO A 59 2.30 -3.23 0.20
CA PRO A 59 3.10 -4.28 0.82
C PRO A 59 2.21 -5.29 1.55
N ALA A 60 2.48 -6.58 1.35
CA ALA A 60 1.84 -7.65 2.13
C ALA A 60 2.45 -7.76 3.54
N THR A 61 3.68 -7.26 3.71
CA THR A 61 4.40 -7.27 4.99
C THR A 61 4.98 -5.89 5.26
N VAL A 62 4.87 -5.45 6.52
CA VAL A 62 5.56 -4.26 7.05
C VAL A 62 6.20 -4.70 8.38
N PRO A 63 7.43 -4.25 8.71
CA PRO A 63 8.07 -4.59 9.99
C PRO A 63 7.14 -4.30 11.18
N ALA A 64 6.91 -5.31 12.01
CA ALA A 64 5.88 -5.29 13.06
C ALA A 64 6.26 -4.49 14.31
N ASP A 65 7.51 -4.04 14.39
CA ASP A 65 8.08 -3.28 15.50
C ASP A 65 7.85 -1.77 15.39
N VAL A 66 7.24 -1.30 14.30
CA VAL A 66 6.93 0.10 14.05
C VAL A 66 5.41 0.30 13.98
N GLU A 67 4.87 1.12 14.89
CA GLU A 67 3.49 1.58 14.79
C GLU A 67 3.41 2.65 13.69
N LEU A 68 2.52 2.43 12.73
CA LEU A 68 2.34 3.29 11.56
C LEU A 68 0.86 3.60 11.38
N HIS A 69 0.58 4.82 10.96
CA HIS A 69 -0.77 5.31 10.70
C HIS A 69 -0.87 5.70 9.22
N PRO A 70 -1.60 4.93 8.40
CA PRO A 70 -1.74 5.25 6.99
C PRO A 70 -2.63 6.47 6.78
N ALA A 71 -2.26 7.32 5.83
CA ALA A 71 -3.05 8.46 5.40
C ALA A 71 -2.86 8.70 3.89
N ILE A 72 -3.97 8.77 3.16
CA ILE A 72 -3.94 9.13 1.74
C ILE A 72 -3.75 10.65 1.63
N VAL A 73 -2.77 11.08 0.83
CA VAL A 73 -2.51 12.51 0.60
C VAL A 73 -3.09 12.91 -0.74
N GLN A 74 -4.02 13.86 -0.70
CA GLN A 74 -4.57 14.51 -1.90
C GLN A 74 -4.02 15.92 -2.00
N ASP A 75 -2.97 16.10 -2.81
CA ASP A 75 -2.46 17.42 -3.17
C ASP A 75 -2.94 17.78 -4.60
N PRO A 76 -3.73 18.85 -4.78
CA PRO A 76 -4.14 19.31 -6.10
C PRO A 76 -2.97 19.59 -7.06
N ALA A 77 -1.79 19.96 -6.53
CA ALA A 77 -0.58 20.17 -7.33
C ALA A 77 0.03 18.85 -7.86
N LEU A 78 -0.34 17.72 -7.25
CA LEU A 78 0.15 16.37 -7.56
C LEU A 78 -1.01 15.45 -7.96
N ALA A 79 -2.05 15.99 -8.61
CA ALA A 79 -3.27 15.27 -8.96
C ALA A 79 -3.06 14.00 -9.84
N GLU A 80 -1.91 13.88 -10.50
CA GLU A 80 -1.53 12.72 -11.32
C GLU A 80 -0.73 11.66 -10.53
N ILE A 81 -0.52 11.88 -9.24
CA ILE A 81 0.25 11.01 -8.36
C ILE A 81 -0.66 10.52 -7.24
N PHE A 82 -0.80 9.20 -7.13
CA PHE A 82 -1.34 8.60 -5.92
C PHE A 82 -0.25 8.60 -4.85
N MET A 83 -0.55 9.19 -3.69
CA MET A 83 0.37 9.19 -2.55
C MET A 83 -0.31 8.64 -1.30
N LEU A 84 0.32 7.65 -0.69
CA LEU A 84 -0.05 7.07 0.59
C LEU A 84 1.11 7.30 1.56
N ARG A 85 0.85 8.00 2.66
CA ARG A 85 1.80 8.18 3.75
C ARG A 85 1.53 7.18 4.85
N LEU A 86 2.58 6.78 5.56
CA LEU A 86 2.52 6.05 6.80
C LEU A 86 3.35 6.81 7.82
N ASP A 87 2.66 7.48 8.73
CA ASP A 87 3.29 8.32 9.74
C ASP A 87 3.48 7.52 11.04
N THR A 88 4.56 7.78 11.78
CA THR A 88 4.86 7.14 13.07
C THR A 88 4.05 7.70 14.22
N GLU A 89 3.29 8.78 13.98
CA GLU A 89 2.43 9.43 14.96
C GLU A 89 1.06 9.73 14.33
N LEU A 90 -0.01 9.37 15.04
CA LEU A 90 -1.37 9.56 14.57
C LEU A 90 -1.70 11.05 14.42
N GLY A 91 -2.13 11.46 13.22
CA GLY A 91 -2.54 12.83 12.93
C GLY A 91 -1.38 13.81 12.72
N CYS A 92 -0.14 13.32 12.57
CA CYS A 92 0.99 14.16 12.25
C CYS A 92 1.14 14.36 10.74
N GLU A 93 0.96 15.60 10.26
CA GLU A 93 1.04 15.92 8.83
C GLU A 93 2.43 16.40 8.38
N THR A 94 3.37 16.59 9.32
CA THR A 94 4.71 17.10 9.01
C THR A 94 5.59 15.99 8.42
N SER A 95 6.67 16.36 7.72
CA SER A 95 7.64 15.40 7.19
C SER A 95 8.46 14.69 8.27
N GLU A 96 8.43 15.17 9.52
CA GLU A 96 9.23 14.61 10.62
C GLU A 96 8.67 13.27 11.11
N CYS A 97 7.35 13.10 11.01
CA CYS A 97 6.63 11.89 11.40
C CYS A 97 6.53 10.89 10.26
N LEU A 98 6.97 11.22 9.04
CA LEU A 98 6.89 10.32 7.91
C LEU A 98 7.84 9.13 8.15
N GLY A 99 7.26 7.95 8.41
CA GLY A 99 8.02 6.70 8.49
C GLY A 99 8.26 6.14 7.09
N MET A 100 7.19 6.04 6.30
CA MET A 100 7.21 5.52 4.94
C MET A 100 6.19 6.25 4.05
N GLY A 101 6.48 6.35 2.76
CA GLY A 101 5.56 6.84 1.74
C GLY A 101 5.56 5.94 0.52
N ILE A 102 4.39 5.70 -0.05
CA ILE A 102 4.20 5.01 -1.32
C ILE A 102 3.67 6.04 -2.31
N ALA A 103 4.39 6.26 -3.40
CA ALA A 103 3.96 7.10 -4.50
C ALA A 103 3.84 6.27 -5.77
N ILE A 104 2.74 6.48 -6.51
CA ILE A 104 2.48 5.81 -7.78
C ILE A 104 2.08 6.88 -8.79
N THR A 105 2.76 6.87 -9.94
CA THR A 105 2.48 7.79 -11.04
C THR A 105 2.60 7.06 -12.37
N GLY A 106 2.19 7.70 -13.46
CA GLY A 106 2.33 7.14 -14.80
C GLY A 106 3.79 6.90 -15.18
N MET A 107 3.99 6.07 -16.21
CA MET A 107 5.31 5.78 -16.77
C MET A 107 6.13 7.07 -17.05
N PRO A 108 7.35 7.21 -16.50
CA PRO A 108 8.22 8.32 -16.84
C PRO A 108 8.70 8.18 -18.29
N SER A 109 9.04 9.32 -18.91
CA SER A 109 9.62 9.32 -20.26
C SER A 109 11.02 8.74 -20.33
N VAL A 110 11.71 8.62 -19.19
CA VAL A 110 13.06 8.09 -19.04
C VAL A 110 13.09 7.09 -17.88
N TRP A 111 13.53 5.87 -18.14
CA TRP A 111 13.73 4.80 -17.15
C TRP A 111 14.90 3.89 -17.56
N PRO A 112 15.84 3.55 -16.65
CA PRO A 112 15.96 4.02 -15.27
C PRO A 112 16.27 5.52 -15.18
N PRO A 113 16.08 6.16 -14.02
CA PRO A 113 16.35 7.58 -13.90
C PRO A 113 17.86 7.84 -14.01
N GLU A 114 18.25 8.89 -14.73
CA GLU A 114 19.66 9.27 -14.94
C GLU A 114 20.19 10.03 -13.71
N ILE A 115 20.29 9.35 -12.57
CA ILE A 115 20.81 9.90 -11.32
C ILE A 115 22.02 9.11 -10.85
N ASP A 116 23.06 9.83 -10.43
CA ASP A 116 24.25 9.23 -9.83
C ASP A 116 23.89 8.56 -8.48
N GLY A 117 24.53 7.44 -8.18
CA GLY A 117 24.37 6.75 -6.90
C GLY A 117 23.17 5.79 -6.82
N LEU A 118 22.50 5.51 -7.92
CA LEU A 118 21.52 4.42 -7.98
C LEU A 118 22.19 3.05 -7.81
N THR A 119 21.58 2.22 -6.97
CA THR A 119 21.94 0.82 -6.80
C THR A 119 20.80 -0.04 -7.35
N GLU A 120 21.13 -0.95 -8.26
CA GLU A 120 20.18 -1.89 -8.85
C GLU A 120 19.72 -2.93 -7.80
N VAL A 121 18.42 -3.19 -7.70
CA VAL A 121 17.82 -4.14 -6.73
C VAL A 121 16.82 -5.07 -7.41
N ASP A 122 17.04 -6.39 -7.31
CA ASP A 122 16.10 -7.40 -7.82
C ASP A 122 14.89 -7.50 -6.89
N LEU A 123 13.70 -7.22 -7.40
CA LEU A 123 12.44 -7.25 -6.65
C LEU A 123 11.62 -8.52 -6.91
N GLY A 124 12.20 -9.53 -7.58
CA GLY A 124 11.51 -10.76 -7.93
C GLY A 124 10.65 -10.64 -9.19
N ASP A 125 10.17 -11.80 -9.68
CA ASP A 125 9.31 -11.91 -10.88
C ASP A 125 9.85 -11.21 -12.14
N GLY A 126 11.17 -11.03 -12.23
CA GLY A 126 11.83 -10.31 -13.33
C GLY A 126 11.65 -8.79 -13.29
N VAL A 127 11.13 -8.25 -12.18
CA VAL A 127 11.00 -6.80 -11.96
C VAL A 127 12.29 -6.26 -11.38
N GLN A 128 12.92 -5.39 -12.16
CA GLN A 128 14.14 -4.68 -11.77
C GLN A 128 13.80 -3.34 -11.13
N GLY A 129 14.23 -3.13 -9.90
CA GLY A 129 14.14 -1.85 -9.20
C GLY A 129 15.49 -1.16 -9.06
N TYR A 130 15.45 0.07 -8.55
CA TYR A 130 16.61 0.86 -8.18
C TYR A 130 16.39 1.50 -6.82
N SER A 131 17.40 1.45 -5.97
CA SER A 131 17.42 2.15 -4.70
C SER A 131 18.38 3.34 -4.75
N ALA A 132 17.98 4.44 -4.12
CA ALA A 132 18.84 5.57 -3.81
C ALA A 132 18.55 6.03 -2.38
N GLY A 133 19.51 6.70 -1.75
CA GLY A 133 19.30 7.17 -0.38
C GLY A 133 20.32 8.19 0.08
N SER A 134 19.98 8.82 1.18
CA SER A 134 20.77 9.77 1.95
C SER A 134 20.83 9.30 3.40
N GLU A 135 21.43 10.10 4.29
CA GLU A 135 21.50 9.76 5.72
C GLU A 135 20.13 9.69 6.40
N SER A 136 19.12 10.40 5.90
CA SER A 136 17.80 10.51 6.55
C SER A 136 16.65 9.82 5.80
N PHE A 137 16.79 9.65 4.49
CA PHE A 137 15.74 9.07 3.64
C PHE A 137 16.32 8.16 2.57
N GLY A 138 15.64 7.05 2.32
CA GLY A 138 15.88 6.16 1.20
C GLY A 138 14.65 6.02 0.32
N THR A 139 14.86 5.54 -0.89
CA THR A 139 13.80 5.21 -1.85
C THR A 139 14.15 3.94 -2.61
N VAL A 140 13.15 3.10 -2.86
CA VAL A 140 13.18 1.99 -3.81
C VAL A 140 12.14 2.28 -4.87
N GLN A 141 12.57 2.33 -6.13
CA GLN A 141 11.73 2.68 -7.28
C GLN A 141 11.75 1.57 -8.31
N TRP A 142 10.60 1.27 -8.91
CA TRP A 142 10.50 0.32 -10.01
C TRP A 142 9.35 0.69 -10.94
N VAL A 143 9.37 0.11 -12.13
CA VAL A 143 8.29 0.23 -13.10
C VAL A 143 7.56 -1.10 -13.21
N GLN A 144 6.23 -1.04 -13.13
CA GLN A 144 5.33 -2.18 -13.30
C GLN A 144 3.99 -1.66 -13.84
N ASP A 145 3.31 -2.41 -14.70
CA ASP A 145 1.97 -2.04 -15.22
C ASP A 145 1.89 -0.60 -15.77
N ASP A 146 2.88 -0.19 -16.57
CA ASP A 146 3.00 1.17 -17.14
C ASP A 146 2.96 2.30 -16.09
N SER A 147 3.32 1.99 -14.85
CA SER A 147 3.35 2.90 -13.70
C SER A 147 4.71 2.86 -13.02
N LEU A 148 5.16 4.03 -12.56
CA LEU A 148 6.31 4.16 -11.67
C LEU A 148 5.82 4.07 -10.23
N TYR A 149 6.39 3.12 -9.50
CA TYR A 149 6.22 2.97 -8.08
C TYR A 149 7.47 3.50 -7.37
N ALA A 150 7.27 4.21 -6.27
CA ALA A 150 8.32 4.64 -5.38
C ALA A 150 7.91 4.38 -3.93
N LEU A 151 8.68 3.53 -3.25
CA LEU A 151 8.61 3.33 -1.81
C LEU A 151 9.71 4.17 -1.17
N SER A 152 9.34 5.24 -0.48
CA SER A 152 10.26 6.11 0.26
C SER A 152 10.16 5.78 1.75
N TYR A 153 11.28 5.83 2.46
CA TYR A 153 11.33 5.46 3.87
C TYR A 153 12.35 6.30 4.63
N LYS A 154 12.11 6.49 5.93
CA LYS A 154 13.04 7.13 6.84
C LYS A 154 14.07 6.11 7.33
N THR A 155 15.35 6.43 7.20
CA THR A 155 16.46 5.47 7.44
C THR A 155 16.72 5.19 8.93
N ASP A 156 16.20 6.03 9.82
CA ASP A 156 16.17 5.81 11.28
C ASP A 156 14.99 4.91 11.71
N VAL A 157 14.00 4.69 10.84
CA VAL A 157 12.83 3.82 11.08
C VAL A 157 12.97 2.48 10.37
N PHE A 158 13.39 2.48 9.10
CA PHE A 158 13.51 1.28 8.27
C PHE A 158 14.90 1.14 7.65
N SER A 159 15.39 -0.10 7.58
CA SER A 159 16.60 -0.40 6.83
C SER A 159 16.31 -0.50 5.31
N LEU A 160 17.37 -0.45 4.50
CA LEU A 160 17.25 -0.75 3.06
C LEU A 160 16.75 -2.17 2.80
N GLU A 161 17.13 -3.14 3.64
CA GLU A 161 16.68 -4.52 3.52
C GLU A 161 15.17 -4.63 3.74
N ASP A 162 14.64 -3.93 4.76
CA ASP A 162 13.19 -3.85 5.00
C ASP A 162 12.46 -3.22 3.82
N ALA A 163 13.00 -2.11 3.28
CA ALA A 163 12.42 -1.44 2.12
C ALA A 163 12.39 -2.33 0.87
N ILE A 164 13.46 -3.09 0.60
CA ILE A 164 13.52 -4.06 -0.50
C ILE A 164 12.52 -5.20 -0.27
N ALA A 165 12.40 -5.72 0.95
CA ALA A 165 11.42 -6.77 1.28
C ALA A 165 9.98 -6.29 1.07
N MET A 166 9.67 -5.06 1.52
CA MET A 166 8.36 -4.43 1.29
C MET A 166 8.08 -4.25 -0.20
N ALA A 167 9.02 -3.69 -0.96
CA ALA A 167 8.87 -3.51 -2.41
C ALA A 167 8.72 -4.84 -3.17
N THR A 168 9.49 -5.87 -2.80
CA THR A 168 9.38 -7.23 -3.35
C THR A 168 7.97 -7.79 -3.10
N SER A 169 7.43 -7.60 -1.90
CA SER A 169 6.05 -8.03 -1.61
C SER A 169 5.03 -7.29 -2.48
N MET A 170 5.18 -5.98 -2.69
CA MET A 170 4.30 -5.19 -3.56
C MET A 170 4.32 -5.67 -5.01
N VAL A 171 5.49 -6.03 -5.54
CA VAL A 171 5.66 -6.56 -6.90
C VAL A 171 4.85 -7.83 -7.11
N SER A 172 4.79 -8.68 -6.08
CA SER A 172 4.12 -9.98 -6.12
C SER A 172 2.60 -9.88 -5.91
N GLU A 173 2.13 -8.78 -5.30
CA GLU A 173 0.73 -8.62 -4.91
C GLU A 173 -0.20 -8.23 -6.04
N ALA A 174 -1.47 -8.66 -5.98
CA ALA A 174 -2.44 -8.20 -6.97
C ALA A 174 -2.74 -6.69 -6.76
N PRO A 175 -2.92 -5.90 -7.84
CA PRO A 175 -3.26 -4.50 -7.70
C PRO A 175 -4.68 -4.34 -7.16
N ILE A 176 -4.84 -3.40 -6.23
CA ILE A 176 -6.12 -2.88 -5.77
C ILE A 176 -6.68 -2.02 -6.91
N THR A 177 -7.53 -2.62 -7.71
CA THR A 177 -8.25 -1.91 -8.77
C THR A 177 -9.53 -1.32 -8.20
N SER A 178 -9.83 -0.06 -8.52
CA SER A 178 -11.19 0.44 -8.32
C SER A 178 -12.17 -0.47 -9.06
N PRO A 179 -13.33 -0.80 -8.48
CA PRO A 179 -14.34 -1.55 -9.20
C PRO A 179 -14.63 -0.78 -10.48
N ASP A 180 -14.26 -1.40 -11.58
CA ASP A 180 -14.45 -0.88 -12.92
C ASP A 180 -15.90 -0.41 -13.02
N ALA A 181 -16.13 0.86 -13.37
CA ALA A 181 -17.49 1.37 -13.64
C ALA A 181 -18.14 0.67 -14.84
N THR A 182 -17.45 -0.29 -15.45
CA THR A 182 -18.09 -1.40 -16.14
C THR A 182 -18.84 -2.26 -15.12
N SER A 183 -20.02 -1.77 -14.73
CA SER A 183 -21.11 -2.60 -14.22
C SER A 183 -21.04 -3.95 -14.95
N PRO A 184 -21.00 -5.11 -14.28
CA PRO A 184 -21.14 -6.36 -14.99
C PRO A 184 -22.42 -6.17 -15.80
N ASP A 185 -22.29 -6.21 -17.12
CA ASP A 185 -23.43 -6.21 -18.02
C ASP A 185 -24.22 -7.41 -17.54
N GLY A 186 -25.27 -7.09 -16.79
CA GLY A 186 -26.07 -8.05 -16.06
C GLY A 186 -26.76 -8.83 -17.14
N THR A 187 -26.08 -9.84 -17.66
CA THR A 187 -26.68 -10.93 -18.36
C THR A 187 -27.46 -11.65 -17.28
N SER A 188 -28.60 -11.05 -16.92
CA SER A 188 -29.66 -11.68 -16.17
C SER A 188 -29.82 -13.02 -16.85
N PRO A 189 -29.49 -14.15 -16.19
CA PRO A 189 -29.75 -15.44 -16.79
C PRO A 189 -31.24 -15.41 -17.08
N ASP A 190 -31.57 -15.50 -18.35
CA ASP A 190 -32.94 -15.57 -18.84
C ASP A 190 -33.59 -16.69 -18.04
N ALA A 191 -34.42 -16.30 -17.08
CA ALA A 191 -35.04 -17.22 -16.15
C ALA A 191 -36.05 -18.00 -16.98
N THR A 192 -35.56 -19.07 -17.61
CA THR A 192 -36.39 -20.12 -18.18
C THR A 192 -37.03 -20.80 -16.96
N SER A 193 -38.11 -20.19 -16.49
CA SER A 193 -38.96 -20.72 -15.45
C SER A 193 -39.43 -22.10 -15.93
N PRO A 194 -39.05 -23.20 -15.27
CA PRO A 194 -39.66 -24.49 -15.58
C PRO A 194 -41.14 -24.38 -15.21
N ASP A 195 -42.02 -24.65 -16.18
CA ASP A 195 -43.46 -24.76 -15.95
C ASP A 195 -43.71 -25.65 -14.72
N PRO A 196 -44.40 -25.14 -13.67
CA PRO A 196 -44.72 -25.96 -12.53
C PRO A 196 -45.75 -27.01 -12.95
N ILE A 197 -45.34 -28.28 -12.94
CA ILE A 197 -46.27 -29.42 -13.02
C ILE A 197 -47.14 -29.37 -11.77
N SER A 198 -48.38 -28.92 -11.94
CA SER A 198 -49.40 -28.86 -10.90
C SER A 198 -49.83 -30.28 -10.48
N PRO A 199 -49.63 -30.73 -9.23
CA PRO A 199 -50.31 -31.91 -8.73
C PRO A 199 -51.77 -31.57 -8.46
N GLU A 200 -52.67 -32.39 -9.00
CA GLU A 200 -54.12 -32.31 -8.83
C GLU A 200 -54.50 -32.61 -7.35
N PRO A 201 -55.10 -31.67 -6.59
CA PRO A 201 -55.49 -31.93 -5.21
C PRO A 201 -56.81 -32.72 -5.14
N GLN A 202 -56.81 -33.84 -4.40
CA GLN A 202 -58.05 -34.53 -4.04
C GLN A 202 -58.85 -33.72 -3.00
N PRO A 203 -60.20 -33.69 -3.09
CA PRO A 203 -61.03 -32.94 -2.17
C PRO A 203 -61.24 -33.69 -0.86
N LEU A 204 -60.79 -33.09 0.26
CA LEU A 204 -61.23 -33.45 1.60
C LEU A 204 -62.50 -32.65 1.95
N PRO A 205 -63.46 -33.23 2.71
CA PRO A 205 -64.69 -32.55 3.08
C PRO A 205 -64.44 -31.40 4.07
N PRO A 206 -65.27 -30.34 4.04
CA PRO A 206 -65.08 -29.15 4.85
C PRO A 206 -65.53 -29.41 6.30
N GLU A 207 -64.60 -29.28 7.26
CA GLU A 207 -64.97 -28.99 8.64
C GLU A 207 -65.25 -27.50 8.79
N SER A 208 -66.47 -27.20 9.25
CA SER A 208 -66.96 -25.86 9.53
C SER A 208 -66.23 -25.30 10.74
N SER A 209 -65.31 -24.37 10.52
CA SER A 209 -64.81 -23.49 11.57
C SER A 209 -65.18 -22.07 11.19
N ASP A 210 -66.13 -21.49 11.93
CA ASP A 210 -66.51 -20.09 11.81
C ASP A 210 -65.28 -19.17 11.95
N PRO A 211 -65.04 -18.24 11.02
CA PRO A 211 -63.99 -17.25 11.17
C PRO A 211 -64.45 -16.17 12.17
N ILE A 212 -63.84 -16.18 13.35
CA ILE A 212 -63.86 -15.01 14.24
C ILE A 212 -63.03 -13.93 13.56
N SER A 213 -63.68 -12.85 13.17
CA SER A 213 -63.05 -11.65 12.60
C SER A 213 -62.36 -10.86 13.71
N PRO A 214 -61.02 -10.73 13.74
CA PRO A 214 -60.37 -9.80 14.65
C PRO A 214 -60.46 -8.38 14.05
N GLU A 215 -61.13 -7.50 14.78
CA GLU A 215 -61.17 -6.07 14.50
C GLU A 215 -59.77 -5.46 14.77
N PRO A 216 -59.13 -4.76 13.82
CA PRO A 216 -57.79 -4.22 14.02
C PRO A 216 -57.84 -3.03 14.98
N GLN A 217 -57.20 -3.17 16.15
CA GLN A 217 -56.96 -2.05 17.05
C GLN A 217 -55.81 -1.17 16.52
N PRO A 218 -55.95 0.17 16.54
CA PRO A 218 -54.88 1.07 16.14
C PRO A 218 -53.78 1.07 17.22
N LEU A 219 -52.56 0.69 16.81
CA LEU A 219 -51.36 0.85 17.63
C LEU A 219 -51.03 2.34 17.79
N PRO A 220 -50.80 2.85 19.01
CA PRO A 220 -50.33 4.22 19.19
C PRO A 220 -48.90 4.33 18.65
N SER A 221 -48.69 5.31 17.77
CA SER A 221 -47.35 5.71 17.31
C SER A 221 -46.68 6.52 18.42
N GLU A 222 -45.83 5.89 19.22
CA GLU A 222 -44.88 6.62 20.07
C GLU A 222 -43.71 7.07 19.19
N SER A 223 -43.70 8.35 18.83
CA SER A 223 -42.50 9.01 18.30
C SER A 223 -41.57 9.31 19.47
N PRO A 224 -40.32 8.84 19.48
CA PRO A 224 -39.36 9.24 20.50
C PRO A 224 -39.02 10.72 20.31
N ASP A 225 -39.17 11.52 21.36
CA ASP A 225 -38.73 12.92 21.41
C ASP A 225 -37.20 12.99 21.18
N PRO A 226 -36.72 13.95 20.37
CA PRO A 226 -35.29 14.15 20.17
C PRO A 226 -34.64 14.67 21.45
N VAL A 227 -33.74 13.89 22.03
CA VAL A 227 -32.85 14.33 23.10
C VAL A 227 -31.76 15.19 22.48
N SER A 228 -31.87 16.51 22.63
CA SER A 228 -30.80 17.44 22.26
C SER A 228 -29.55 17.18 23.12
N PRO A 229 -28.37 16.92 22.53
CA PRO A 229 -27.14 16.81 23.29
C PRO A 229 -26.76 18.18 23.87
N ASP A 230 -26.56 18.22 25.19
CA ASP A 230 -26.10 19.39 25.92
C ASP A 230 -24.70 19.79 25.41
N SER A 231 -24.61 20.98 24.81
CA SER A 231 -23.36 21.49 24.24
C SER A 231 -22.45 21.97 25.36
N THR A 232 -21.59 21.09 25.86
CA THR A 232 -20.48 21.49 26.74
C THR A 232 -19.37 22.06 25.87
N SER A 233 -19.35 23.37 25.71
CA SER A 233 -18.25 24.10 25.07
C SER A 233 -17.06 24.12 26.02
N PRO A 234 -15.91 23.52 25.68
CA PRO A 234 -14.71 23.62 26.50
C PRO A 234 -14.16 25.06 26.44
N GLU A 235 -13.88 25.65 27.60
CA GLU A 235 -13.24 26.97 27.66
C GLU A 235 -11.86 26.93 27.01
N PRO A 236 -11.49 27.94 26.21
CA PRO A 236 -10.18 28.01 25.58
C PRO A 236 -9.12 28.30 26.63
N THR A 237 -8.27 27.30 26.92
CA THR A 237 -7.05 27.51 27.70
C THR A 237 -5.99 28.09 26.78
N SER A 238 -5.76 29.40 26.85
CA SER A 238 -4.69 30.06 26.10
C SER A 238 -3.34 29.68 26.70
N PRO A 239 -2.42 29.03 25.97
CA PRO A 239 -1.07 28.79 26.47
C PRO A 239 -0.31 30.11 26.56
N GLU A 240 0.33 30.37 27.71
CA GLU A 240 1.20 31.53 27.88
C GLU A 240 2.43 31.44 26.96
N PRO A 241 2.86 32.55 26.33
CA PRO A 241 4.00 32.55 25.44
C PRO A 241 5.30 32.39 26.23
N MET A 242 5.98 31.26 26.07
CA MET A 242 7.37 31.11 26.49
C MET A 242 8.26 31.91 25.53
N SER A 243 8.89 32.96 26.05
CA SER A 243 9.91 33.72 25.31
C SER A 243 11.19 32.89 25.22
N PRO A 244 11.73 32.63 24.02
CA PRO A 244 12.99 31.91 23.88
C PRO A 244 14.16 32.78 24.36
N GLU A 245 14.96 32.26 25.29
CA GLU A 245 16.21 32.87 25.70
C GLU A 245 17.18 32.91 24.51
N SER A 246 17.64 34.11 24.17
CA SER A 246 18.59 34.33 23.08
C SER A 246 19.98 33.86 23.48
N GLN A 247 20.40 32.69 23.02
CA GLN A 247 21.80 32.28 23.09
C GLN A 247 22.58 32.99 21.97
N SER A 248 23.46 33.91 22.36
CA SER A 248 24.38 34.60 21.45
C SER A 248 25.58 33.69 21.16
N PRO A 249 25.85 33.32 19.90
CA PRO A 249 27.00 32.49 19.57
C PRO A 249 28.30 33.27 19.74
N GLU A 250 29.26 32.69 20.46
CA GLU A 250 30.62 33.24 20.57
C GLU A 250 31.35 33.14 19.21
N PRO A 251 32.15 34.16 18.83
CA PRO A 251 32.89 34.14 17.57
C PRO A 251 34.06 33.15 17.64
N MET A 252 34.06 32.14 16.77
CA MET A 252 35.24 31.32 16.52
C MET A 252 36.27 32.11 15.72
N SER A 253 37.46 32.30 16.30
CA SER A 253 38.64 32.81 15.60
C SER A 253 39.14 31.77 14.59
N PRO A 254 39.42 32.14 13.32
CA PRO A 254 40.02 31.22 12.37
C PRO A 254 41.50 30.98 12.70
N GLU A 255 41.90 29.71 12.74
CA GLU A 255 43.30 29.29 12.78
C GLU A 255 43.99 29.58 11.42
N PRO A 256 45.27 29.99 11.42
CA PRO A 256 46.01 30.28 10.20
C PRO A 256 46.42 29.00 9.47
N GLU A 257 45.98 28.85 8.22
CA GLU A 257 46.44 27.79 7.32
C GLU A 257 47.93 27.93 7.00
N THR A 258 48.71 26.94 7.41
CA THR A 258 50.09 26.72 6.94
C THR A 258 50.06 26.25 5.49
N SER A 259 50.56 27.08 4.58
CA SER A 259 50.77 26.75 3.16
C SER A 259 51.68 25.54 2.97
N PRO A 260 51.38 24.63 2.02
CA PRO A 260 52.26 23.52 1.68
C PRO A 260 53.46 24.01 0.85
N SER A 261 54.66 23.61 1.26
CA SER A 261 55.90 23.83 0.53
C SER A 261 55.93 23.06 -0.79
N GLU A 262 56.28 23.79 -1.85
CA GLU A 262 56.57 23.33 -3.20
C GLU A 262 57.82 22.43 -3.21
N PRO A 263 57.81 21.25 -3.86
CA PRO A 263 59.00 20.41 -3.97
C PRO A 263 59.93 20.91 -5.10
N PRO A 264 61.26 20.73 -4.96
CA PRO A 264 62.23 21.27 -5.91
C PRO A 264 62.23 20.49 -7.23
N LEU A 265 62.23 21.23 -8.35
CA LEU A 265 62.57 20.71 -9.66
C LEU A 265 64.00 20.14 -9.65
N THR A 266 64.15 18.94 -10.19
CA THR A 266 65.45 18.34 -10.54
C THR A 266 65.60 18.40 -12.06
N ASP A 267 66.76 18.91 -12.49
CA ASP A 267 67.26 18.94 -13.87
C ASP A 267 67.92 17.58 -14.21
#